data_AF-A0A2M9K4A7-F1
#
_entry.id   AF-A0A2M9K4A7-F1
#
_cell.length_a   1.000
_cell.length_b   1.000
_cell.length_c   1.000
_cell.angle_alpha   90.00
_cell.angle_beta   90.00
_cell.angle_gamma   90.00
#
_symmetry.space_group_name_H-M   'P 1'
#
loop_
_entity.id
_entity.type
_entity.pdbx_description
1 polymer ?
#
loop_
_entity_poly.entity_id
_entity_poly.type
_entity_poly.pdbx_seq_one_letter_code
_entity_poly.pdbx_strand_id
1 'polypeptide(L)'
;MAMVYRHADTSIGFYSSFTNASGEFGEFTAGYKVPAGSWDWSSMKLVAGDFNGDRRMDMGMMYRFGDGSIKMYTGLADASGHVQPFTSSYTVPASAGWDWNAIQLP
;
A
#
# COMPACT_ATOMS: atom_id res chain seq x y z
N MET A 1 -9.80 -1.60 -7.80
CA MET A 1 -9.80 -1.41 -6.33
C MET A 1 -8.55 -2.04 -5.75
N ALA A 2 -7.99 -1.42 -4.71
CA ALA A 2 -7.00 -2.03 -3.83
C ALA A 2 -7.61 -2.26 -2.44
N MET A 3 -7.22 -3.34 -1.78
CA MET A 3 -7.60 -3.65 -0.41
C MET A 3 -6.36 -4.06 0.38
N VAL A 4 -6.30 -3.62 1.64
CA VAL A 4 -5.31 -4.08 2.61
C VAL A 4 -6.08 -4.75 3.73
N TYR A 5 -5.67 -5.95 4.10
CA TYR A 5 -6.37 -6.73 5.12
C TYR A 5 -5.39 -7.21 6.19
N ARG A 6 -5.72 -6.93 7.45
CA ARG A 6 -4.99 -7.44 8.61
C ARG A 6 -5.66 -8.73 9.10
N HIS A 7 -4.92 -9.81 9.04
CA HIS A 7 -5.36 -11.13 9.47
C HIS A 7 -5.36 -11.26 11.00
N ALA A 8 -6.04 -12.28 11.52
CA ALA A 8 -6.09 -12.56 12.96
C ALA A 8 -4.69 -12.82 13.57
N ASP A 9 -3.79 -13.42 12.79
CA ASP A 9 -2.38 -13.63 13.14
C ASP A 9 -1.53 -12.35 13.04
N THR A 10 -2.16 -11.20 12.72
CA THR A 10 -1.54 -9.89 12.50
C THR A 10 -0.70 -9.74 11.24
N SER A 11 -0.64 -10.77 10.38
CA SER A 11 -0.08 -10.61 9.04
C SER A 11 -0.93 -9.65 8.21
N ILE A 12 -0.30 -8.98 7.25
CA ILE A 12 -0.96 -7.98 6.40
C ILE A 12 -0.93 -8.47 4.96
N GLY A 13 -2.09 -8.63 4.34
CA GLY A 13 -2.22 -8.96 2.93
C GLY A 13 -2.62 -7.75 2.09
N PHE A 14 -2.07 -7.66 0.89
CA PHE A 14 -2.40 -6.64 -0.10
C PHE A 14 -3.13 -7.31 -1.27
N TYR A 15 -4.25 -6.74 -1.70
CA TYR A 15 -5.13 -7.36 -2.69
C TYR A 15 -5.56 -6.32 -3.72
N SER A 16 -5.71 -6.74 -4.98
CA SER A 16 -6.27 -5.93 -6.05
C SER A 16 -7.53 -6.58 -6.62
N SER A 17 -8.48 -5.79 -7.10
CA SER A 17 -9.63 -6.26 -7.87
C SER A 17 -9.84 -5.32 -9.05
N PHE A 18 -10.08 -5.88 -10.23
CA PHE A 18 -10.27 -5.13 -11.47
C PHE A 18 -11.74 -5.10 -11.82
N THR A 19 -12.19 -3.99 -12.40
CA THR A 19 -13.53 -3.90 -12.94
C THR A 19 -13.55 -4.42 -14.37
N ASN A 20 -14.63 -5.10 -14.77
CA ASN A 20 -14.88 -5.39 -16.17
C ASN A 20 -15.34 -4.12 -16.92
N ALA A 21 -15.62 -4.24 -18.23
CA ALA A 21 -16.08 -3.12 -19.05
C ALA A 21 -17.42 -2.53 -18.59
N SER A 22 -18.21 -3.27 -17.81
CA SER A 22 -19.47 -2.84 -17.22
C SER A 22 -19.29 -2.19 -15.83
N GLY A 23 -18.05 -2.07 -15.33
CA GLY A 23 -17.75 -1.49 -14.03
C GLY A 23 -17.90 -2.44 -12.85
N GLU A 24 -18.17 -3.72 -13.08
CA GLU A 24 -18.34 -4.71 -12.00
C GLU A 24 -16.98 -5.20 -11.51
N PHE A 25 -16.78 -5.21 -10.19
CA PHE A 25 -15.58 -5.76 -9.57
C PHE A 25 -15.52 -7.28 -9.73
N GLY A 26 -14.34 -7.78 -10.10
CA GLY A 26 -14.03 -9.21 -10.06
C GLY A 26 -13.52 -9.69 -8.70
N GLU A 27 -13.14 -10.97 -8.65
CA GLU A 27 -12.46 -11.55 -7.50
C GLU A 27 -11.18 -10.79 -7.14
N PHE A 28 -10.81 -10.83 -5.86
CA PHE A 28 -9.56 -10.23 -5.41
C PHE A 28 -8.37 -11.12 -5.77
N THR A 29 -7.40 -10.55 -6.50
CA THR A 29 -6.07 -11.13 -6.64
C THR A 29 -5.28 -10.87 -5.36
N ALA A 30 -4.81 -11.94 -4.72
CA ALA A 30 -3.87 -11.83 -3.61
C ALA A 30 -2.50 -11.37 -4.13
N GLY A 31 -1.97 -10.32 -3.51
CA GLY A 31 -0.63 -9.79 -3.71
C GLY A 31 0.32 -10.21 -2.58
N TYR A 32 1.28 -9.33 -2.30
CA TYR A 32 2.26 -9.50 -1.24
C TYR A 32 1.59 -9.73 0.13
N LYS A 33 2.25 -10.53 0.96
CA LYS A 33 1.86 -10.78 2.35
C LYS A 33 3.04 -10.45 3.27
N VAL A 34 2.84 -9.49 4.15
CA VAL A 34 3.79 -9.13 5.20
C VAL A 34 3.57 -10.06 6.40
N PRO A 35 4.63 -10.72 6.90
CA PRO A 35 4.53 -11.56 8.09
C PRO A 35 4.09 -10.79 9.34
N ALA A 36 3.48 -11.51 10.28
CA ALA A 36 3.11 -10.98 11.58
C ALA A 36 4.29 -10.25 12.26
N GLY A 37 4.01 -9.11 12.90
CA GLY A 37 5.01 -8.33 13.64
C GLY A 37 6.06 -7.62 12.79
N SER A 38 6.03 -7.75 11.46
CA SER A 38 7.01 -7.07 10.59
C SER A 38 6.70 -5.59 10.46
N TRP A 39 5.42 -5.22 10.26
CA TRP A 39 4.96 -3.84 10.12
C TRP A 39 3.86 -3.52 11.14
N ASP A 40 3.83 -2.27 11.59
CA ASP A 40 2.76 -1.74 12.43
C ASP A 40 1.62 -1.16 11.57
N TRP A 41 0.44 -1.75 11.71
CA TRP A 41 -0.79 -1.35 11.03
C TRP A 41 -1.15 0.12 11.25
N SER A 42 -0.94 0.65 12.46
CA SER A 42 -1.29 2.03 12.80
C SER A 42 -0.35 3.08 12.18
N SER A 43 0.82 2.62 11.74
CA SER A 43 1.86 3.43 11.13
C SER A 43 1.75 3.48 9.61
N MET A 44 0.69 2.91 9.02
CA MET A 44 0.49 2.83 7.57
C MET A 44 -0.64 3.75 7.08
N LYS A 45 -0.40 4.45 5.97
CA LYS A 45 -1.45 5.06 5.13
C LYS A 45 -1.23 4.62 3.70
N LEU A 46 -2.29 4.21 3.00
CA LEU A 46 -2.20 3.69 1.65
C LEU A 46 -3.05 4.47 0.67
N VAL A 47 -2.55 4.53 -0.56
CA VAL A 47 -3.25 5.02 -1.74
C VAL A 47 -3.01 4.01 -2.84
N ALA A 48 -3.95 3.91 -3.77
CA ALA A 48 -3.79 3.04 -4.90
C ALA A 48 -3.92 3.85 -6.19
N GLY A 49 -3.21 3.43 -7.23
CA GLY A 49 -3.08 4.16 -8.49
C GLY A 49 -2.15 3.44 -9.44
N ASP A 50 -1.96 3.97 -10.63
CA ASP A 50 -0.95 3.50 -11.58
C ASP A 50 0.30 4.38 -11.39
N PHE A 51 1.32 3.86 -10.69
CA PHE A 51 2.49 4.64 -10.30
C PHE A 51 3.67 4.46 -11.26
N ASN A 52 3.61 3.47 -12.17
CA ASN A 52 4.66 3.20 -13.15
C ASN A 52 4.21 3.38 -14.62
N GLY A 53 2.94 3.67 -14.87
CA GLY A 53 2.38 3.94 -16.20
C GLY A 53 2.01 2.68 -17.00
N ASP A 54 1.89 1.52 -16.37
CA ASP A 54 1.59 0.25 -17.04
C ASP A 54 0.08 -0.09 -17.10
N ARG A 55 -0.77 0.83 -16.62
CA ARG A 55 -2.23 0.73 -16.53
C ARG A 55 -2.73 -0.35 -15.56
N ARG A 56 -1.95 -0.67 -14.53
CA ARG A 56 -2.35 -1.61 -13.47
C ARG A 56 -2.58 -0.88 -12.16
N MET A 57 -3.25 -1.61 -11.27
CA MET A 57 -3.58 -1.09 -9.94
C MET A 57 -2.41 -1.35 -8.99
N ASP A 58 -1.48 -0.40 -8.91
CA ASP A 58 -0.39 -0.39 -7.93
C ASP A 58 -0.85 0.14 -6.57
N MET A 59 0.05 0.05 -5.59
CA MET A 59 -0.15 0.60 -4.24
C MET A 59 1.01 1.50 -3.82
N GLY A 60 0.67 2.69 -3.34
CA GLY A 60 1.57 3.61 -2.64
C GLY A 60 1.31 3.52 -1.14
N MET A 61 2.37 3.50 -0.34
CA MET A 61 2.28 3.46 1.11
C MET A 61 3.19 4.49 1.76
N MET A 62 2.65 5.24 2.71
CA MET A 62 3.41 5.96 3.72
C MET A 62 3.55 5.08 4.97
N TYR A 63 4.77 4.96 5.48
CA TYR A 63 5.04 4.30 6.76
C TYR A 63 5.73 5.27 7.72
N ARG A 64 5.12 5.53 8.88
CA ARG A 64 5.70 6.38 9.93
C ARG A 64 6.58 5.56 10.87
N PHE A 65 7.77 6.05 11.17
CA PHE A 65 8.67 5.45 12.17
C PHE A 65 8.53 6.15 13.52
N GLY A 66 9.02 5.50 14.59
CA GLY A 66 8.94 6.02 15.95
C GLY A 66 9.70 7.34 16.17
N ASP A 67 10.67 7.66 15.31
CA ASP A 67 11.38 8.94 15.32
C ASP A 67 10.59 10.08 14.65
N GLY A 68 9.44 9.77 14.03
CA GLY A 68 8.61 10.72 13.30
C GLY A 68 8.94 10.84 11.81
N SER A 69 9.97 10.16 11.31
CA SER A 69 10.22 10.09 9.87
C SER A 69 9.13 9.30 9.15
N ILE A 70 8.88 9.63 7.88
CA ILE A 70 7.91 8.93 7.04
C ILE A 70 8.63 8.42 5.81
N LYS A 71 8.54 7.11 5.56
CA LYS A 71 9.09 6.51 4.34
C LYS A 71 7.96 6.19 3.37
N MET A 72 8.21 6.53 2.11
CA MET A 72 7.35 6.25 0.98
C MET A 72 7.74 4.93 0.35
N TYR A 73 6.75 4.11 0.00
CA TYR A 73 6.94 2.84 -0.67
C TYR A 73 5.96 2.68 -1.83
N THR A 74 6.37 1.91 -2.84
CA THR A 74 5.50 1.45 -3.92
C THR A 74 5.52 -0.08 -4.01
N GLY A 75 4.33 -0.69 -4.10
CA GLY A 75 4.13 -2.08 -4.50
C GLY A 75 3.49 -2.09 -5.88
N LEU A 76 4.24 -2.52 -6.89
CA LEU A 76 3.78 -2.53 -8.28
C LEU A 76 2.99 -3.82 -8.57
N ALA A 77 1.93 -3.74 -9.35
CA ALA A 77 1.16 -4.90 -9.77
C ALA A 77 1.74 -5.56 -11.02
N ASP A 78 1.85 -6.89 -11.01
CA ASP A 78 2.19 -7.64 -12.22
C ASP A 78 0.98 -7.84 -13.14
N ALA A 79 1.16 -8.61 -14.23
CA ALA A 79 0.13 -8.80 -15.26
C ALA A 79 -1.12 -9.53 -14.77
N SER A 80 -1.01 -10.24 -13.65
CA SER A 80 -2.13 -10.91 -12.98
C SER A 80 -2.81 -10.02 -11.94
N GLY A 81 -2.26 -8.84 -11.69
CA GLY A 81 -2.69 -7.95 -10.61
C GLY A 81 -2.07 -8.28 -9.25
N HIS A 82 -1.09 -9.18 -9.20
CA HIS A 82 -0.38 -9.47 -7.96
C HIS A 82 0.52 -8.28 -7.60
N VAL A 83 0.17 -7.57 -6.54
CA VAL A 83 1.00 -6.49 -5.97
C VAL A 83 2.28 -7.11 -5.42
N GLN A 84 3.41 -6.74 -6.00
CA GLN A 84 4.74 -7.21 -5.64
C GLN A 84 5.22 -6.61 -4.30
N PRO A 85 6.30 -7.15 -3.69
CA PRO A 85 6.89 -6.57 -2.48
C PRO A 85 7.20 -5.07 -2.63
N PHE A 86 6.93 -4.33 -1.56
CA PHE A 86 7.09 -2.88 -1.55
C PHE A 86 8.56 -2.46 -1.62
N THR A 87 8.86 -1.53 -2.52
CA THR A 87 10.18 -0.91 -2.66
C THR A 87 10.13 0.52 -2.12
N SER A 88 11.14 0.92 -1.34
CA SER A 88 11.21 2.28 -0.80
C SER A 88 11.62 3.30 -1.87
N SER A 89 10.97 4.45 -1.92
CA SER A 89 11.22 5.50 -2.91
C SER A 89 11.77 6.79 -2.32
N TYR A 90 11.31 7.20 -1.13
CA TYR A 90 11.69 8.49 -0.51
C TYR A 90 11.50 8.47 1.01
N THR A 91 12.24 9.33 1.73
CA THR A 91 12.06 9.54 3.17
C THR A 91 11.84 11.02 3.46
N VAL A 92 10.73 11.35 4.11
CA VAL A 92 10.51 12.62 4.80
C VAL A 92 11.22 12.53 6.15
N PRO A 93 12.24 13.35 6.43
CA PRO A 93 12.92 13.32 7.73
C PRO A 93 12.00 13.85 8.83
N ALA A 94 12.19 13.38 10.06
CA ALA A 94 11.42 13.85 11.21
C ALA A 94 11.49 15.38 11.41
N SER A 95 12.63 16.00 11.05
CA SER A 95 12.83 17.44 11.11
C SER A 95 11.91 18.25 10.19
N ALA A 96 11.24 17.62 9.23
CA ALA A 96 10.23 18.27 8.41
C ALA A 96 8.95 18.62 9.20
N GLY A 97 8.72 18.00 10.36
CA GLY A 97 7.64 18.38 11.28
C GLY A 97 6.23 18.11 10.77
N TRP A 98 6.04 17.12 9.89
CA TRP A 98 4.71 16.78 9.38
C TRP A 98 3.85 16.11 10.44
N ASP A 99 2.60 16.56 10.59
CA ASP A 99 1.61 15.87 11.43
C ASP A 99 0.99 14.69 10.66
N TRP A 100 1.28 13.48 11.12
CA TRP A 100 0.74 12.23 10.58
C TRP A 100 -0.79 12.23 10.48
N ASN A 101 -1.47 12.81 11.46
CA ASN A 101 -2.93 12.81 11.51
C ASN A 101 -3.54 13.82 10.53
N ALA A 102 -2.76 14.83 10.12
CA ALA A 102 -3.17 15.81 9.10
C ALA A 102 -2.95 15.33 7.66
N ILE A 103 -2.30 14.17 7.45
CA ILE A 103 -2.10 13.61 6.11
C ILE A 103 -3.41 13.00 5.61
N GLN A 104 -3.89 13.55 4.50
CA GLN A 104 -5.00 13.03 3.70
C GLN A 104 -4.46 12.43 2.40
N LEU A 105 -4.90 11.21 2.10
CA LEU A 105 -4.70 10.57 0.80
C LEU A 105 -6.04 10.63 0.02
N PRO A 106 -5.98 10.67 -1.32
CA PRO A 106 -7.18 10.67 -2.17
C PRO A 106 -7.96 9.36 -2.09
#